data_AF-A0A1A5YHD1-F1
#
_entry.id   AF-A0A1A5YHD1-F1
#
_cell.length_a   1.000
_cell.length_b   1.000
_cell.length_c   1.000
_cell.angle_alpha   90.00
_cell.angle_beta   90.00
_cell.angle_gamma   90.00
#
_symmetry.space_group_name_H-M   'P 1'
#
loop_
_entity.id
_entity.type
_entity.pdbx_description
1 polymer ?
#
loop_
_entity_poly.entity_id
_entity_poly.type
_entity_poly.pdbx_seq_one_letter_code
_entity_poly.pdbx_strand_id
1 'polypeptide(L)'
;MKKMIISFVAGAMFATAGTAAATSVIERVTASVRTDYSVELYGQKVTLINASLAYNGSSYFPVIEISELLGKKVGFDSGVIKIKLLEERVHQVHL
;
A
#
# COMPACT_ATOMS: atom_id res chain seq x y z
N MET A 1 -10.66 60.29 0.37
CA MET A 1 -10.88 59.26 -0.68
C MET A 1 -9.61 58.51 -1.10
N LYS A 2 -8.44 59.17 -1.26
CA LYS A 2 -7.18 58.50 -1.69
C LYS A 2 -6.58 57.52 -0.66
N LYS A 3 -6.84 57.71 0.64
CA LYS A 3 -6.30 56.88 1.74
C LYS A 3 -7.06 55.56 1.99
N MET A 4 -8.30 55.43 1.47
CA MET A 4 -9.11 54.20 1.59
C MET A 4 -8.82 53.17 0.49
N ILE A 5 -8.28 53.60 -0.64
CA ILE A 5 -7.93 52.71 -1.76
C ILE A 5 -6.67 51.90 -1.41
N ILE A 6 -5.71 52.52 -0.72
CA ILE A 6 -4.46 51.87 -0.29
C ILE A 6 -4.72 50.76 0.74
N SER A 7 -5.68 50.94 1.65
CA SER A 7 -6.05 49.91 2.62
C SER A 7 -6.80 48.73 1.99
N PHE A 8 -7.55 48.96 0.91
CA PHE A 8 -8.25 47.88 0.19
C PHE A 8 -7.26 47.01 -0.61
N VAL A 9 -6.25 47.63 -1.24
CA VAL A 9 -5.21 46.91 -1.99
C VAL A 9 -4.27 46.14 -1.05
N ALA A 10 -3.94 46.69 0.13
CA ALA A 10 -3.15 45.99 1.13
C ALA A 10 -3.91 44.79 1.75
N GLY A 11 -5.22 44.92 1.99
CA GLY A 11 -6.04 43.82 2.51
C GLY A 11 -6.23 42.67 1.50
N ALA A 12 -6.24 42.98 0.20
CA ALA A 12 -6.36 41.96 -0.85
C ALA A 12 -5.08 41.12 -1.04
N MET A 13 -3.89 41.66 -0.73
CA MET A 13 -2.62 40.90 -0.83
C MET A 13 -2.39 39.89 0.32
N PHE A 14 -3.15 39.98 1.43
CA PHE A 14 -3.06 39.02 2.53
C PHE A 14 -4.08 37.87 2.44
N ALA A 15 -5.02 37.92 1.50
CA ALA A 15 -6.05 36.89 1.34
C ALA A 15 -5.55 35.62 0.61
N THR A 16 -4.34 35.65 0.04
CA THR A 16 -3.70 34.47 -0.57
C THR A 16 -2.78 33.78 0.44
N ALA A 17 -3.25 33.52 1.65
CA ALA A 17 -2.62 32.54 2.52
C ALA A 17 -2.87 31.17 1.89
N GLY A 18 -1.85 30.67 1.17
CA GLY A 18 -1.93 29.43 0.40
C GLY A 18 -2.47 28.29 1.25
N THR A 19 -3.55 27.68 0.77
CA THR A 19 -3.94 26.36 1.23
C THR A 19 -2.82 25.41 0.86
N ALA A 20 -2.01 25.03 1.85
CA ALA A 20 -1.10 23.90 1.70
C ALA A 20 -1.97 22.67 1.40
N ALA A 21 -2.02 22.27 0.13
CA ALA A 21 -2.72 21.07 -0.27
C ALA A 21 -2.05 19.91 0.46
N ALA A 22 -2.74 19.32 1.43
CA ALA A 22 -2.30 18.09 2.05
C ALA A 22 -2.26 17.02 0.95
N THR A 23 -1.07 16.58 0.57
CA THR A 23 -0.93 15.46 -0.37
C THR A 23 -1.60 14.25 0.27
N SER A 24 -2.60 13.68 -0.39
CA SER A 24 -3.22 12.44 0.08
C SER A 24 -2.19 11.33 -0.03
N VAL A 25 -1.88 10.66 1.08
CA VAL A 25 -1.00 9.47 1.11
C VAL A 25 -1.65 8.27 0.40
N ILE A 26 -2.95 8.36 0.11
CA ILE A 26 -3.74 7.30 -0.53
C ILE A 26 -4.15 7.76 -1.93
N GLU A 27 -3.70 7.02 -2.93
CA GLU A 27 -4.14 7.15 -4.32
C GLU A 27 -5.22 6.11 -4.62
N ARG A 28 -6.30 6.51 -5.30
CA ARG A 28 -7.34 5.58 -5.76
C ARG A 28 -7.07 5.22 -7.21
N VAL A 29 -6.96 3.93 -7.47
CA VAL A 29 -6.73 3.39 -8.81
C VAL A 29 -7.85 2.42 -9.20
N THR A 30 -8.13 2.33 -10.49
CA THR A 30 -8.99 1.27 -11.06
C THR A 30 -8.10 0.14 -11.55
N ALA A 31 -8.27 -1.05 -10.98
CA ALA A 31 -7.52 -2.25 -11.35
C ALA A 31 -8.47 -3.37 -11.80
N SER A 32 -7.96 -4.30 -12.61
CA SER A 32 -8.71 -5.47 -13.06
C SER A 32 -8.41 -6.67 -12.17
N VAL A 33 -9.45 -7.38 -11.74
CA VAL A 33 -9.31 -8.68 -11.06
C VAL A 33 -8.92 -9.75 -12.09
N ARG A 34 -7.91 -10.56 -11.78
CA ARG A 34 -7.34 -11.60 -12.66
C ARG A 34 -7.51 -12.97 -12.03
N THR A 35 -8.60 -13.64 -12.39
CA THR A 35 -8.88 -15.04 -11.99
C THR A 35 -8.20 -16.07 -12.88
N ASP A 36 -7.60 -15.61 -13.98
CA ASP A 36 -6.88 -16.41 -14.98
C ASP A 36 -5.40 -16.61 -14.63
N TYR A 37 -4.88 -15.93 -13.61
CA TYR A 37 -3.50 -16.09 -13.17
C TYR A 37 -3.30 -17.42 -12.43
N SER A 38 -2.22 -18.12 -12.79
CA SER A 38 -1.76 -19.32 -12.11
C SER A 38 -0.38 -19.05 -11.53
N VAL A 39 -0.19 -19.41 -10.27
CA VAL A 39 1.10 -19.27 -9.60
C VAL A 39 1.70 -20.66 -9.43
N GLU A 40 3.00 -20.76 -9.69
CA GLU A 40 3.79 -21.97 -9.48
C GLU A 40 4.95 -21.64 -8.55
N LEU A 41 5.06 -22.40 -7.46
CA LEU A 41 6.17 -22.30 -6.51
C LEU A 41 6.90 -23.62 -6.51
N TYR A 42 8.20 -23.58 -6.82
CA TYR A 42 9.05 -24.77 -6.87
C TYR A 42 8.51 -25.91 -7.75
N GLY A 43 7.96 -25.60 -8.92
CA GLY A 43 7.39 -26.62 -9.81
C GLY A 43 5.94 -27.03 -9.48
N GLN A 44 5.37 -26.51 -8.38
CA GLN A 44 4.05 -26.89 -7.92
C GLN A 44 3.05 -25.74 -8.06
N LYS A 45 1.94 -26.01 -8.75
CA LYS A 45 0.84 -25.06 -8.86
C LYS A 45 0.22 -24.82 -7.49
N VAL A 46 0.10 -23.56 -7.12
CA VAL A 46 -0.52 -23.13 -5.86
C VAL A 46 -1.79 -22.34 -6.15
N THR A 47 -2.80 -22.56 -5.33
CA THR A 47 -4.07 -21.84 -5.41
C THR A 47 -4.05 -20.70 -4.41
N LEU A 48 -4.25 -19.49 -4.90
CA LEU A 48 -4.45 -18.32 -4.06
C LEU A 48 -5.93 -18.18 -3.73
N ILE A 49 -6.21 -17.81 -2.48
CA ILE A 49 -7.55 -17.52 -1.97
C ILE A 49 -8.01 -16.17 -2.49
N ASN A 50 -7.15 -15.15 -2.42
CA ASN A 50 -7.45 -13.84 -2.97
C ASN A 50 -7.02 -13.75 -4.44
N ALA A 51 -7.90 -13.21 -5.27
CA ALA A 51 -7.61 -12.99 -6.68
C ALA A 51 -6.48 -11.96 -6.85
N SER A 52 -5.66 -12.18 -7.87
CA SER A 52 -4.61 -11.24 -8.23
C SER A 52 -5.18 -10.04 -8.98
N LEU A 53 -4.46 -8.92 -8.97
CA LEU A 53 -4.88 -7.71 -9.68
C LEU A 53 -3.92 -7.39 -10.83
N ALA A 54 -4.42 -6.76 -11.88
CA ALA A 54 -3.62 -6.13 -12.91
C ALA A 54 -3.85 -4.62 -12.91
N TYR A 55 -2.77 -3.85 -12.87
CA TYR A 55 -2.80 -2.40 -12.92
C TYR A 55 -1.55 -1.89 -13.65
N ASN A 56 -1.74 -1.00 -14.63
CA ASN A 56 -0.67 -0.43 -15.47
C ASN A 56 0.34 -1.45 -16.02
N GLY A 57 -0.17 -2.57 -16.57
CA GLY A 57 0.67 -3.64 -17.14
C GLY A 57 1.44 -4.46 -16.11
N SER A 58 1.27 -4.19 -14.81
CA SER A 58 1.88 -4.95 -13.71
C SER A 58 0.85 -5.85 -13.04
N SER A 59 1.31 -7.02 -12.58
CA SER A 59 0.51 -7.97 -11.81
C SER A 59 0.83 -7.85 -10.33
N TYR A 60 -0.21 -7.77 -9.51
CA TYR A 60 -0.11 -7.64 -8.06
C TYR A 60 -0.72 -8.88 -7.42
N PHE A 61 0.12 -9.63 -6.71
CA PHE A 61 -0.27 -10.85 -6.02
C PHE A 61 -0.47 -10.58 -4.52
N PRO A 62 -1.38 -11.30 -3.84
CA PRO A 62 -1.53 -11.24 -2.39
C PRO A 62 -0.22 -11.63 -1.69
N VAL A 63 0.53 -10.64 -1.22
CA VAL A 63 1.87 -10.84 -0.62
C VAL A 63 1.83 -11.74 0.62
N ILE A 64 0.74 -11.68 1.40
CA ILE A 64 0.56 -12.49 2.60
C ILE A 64 0.55 -13.98 2.23
N GLU A 65 -0.29 -14.37 1.28
CA GLU A 65 -0.44 -15.77 0.87
C GLU A 65 0.83 -16.32 0.24
N ILE A 66 1.45 -15.57 -0.69
CA ILE A 66 2.72 -15.98 -1.30
C ILE A 66 3.80 -16.17 -0.23
N SER A 67 3.87 -15.27 0.74
CA SER A 67 4.85 -15.35 1.81
C SER A 67 4.61 -16.54 2.74
N GLU A 68 3.35 -16.84 3.07
CA GLU A 68 2.99 -18.02 3.87
C GLU A 68 3.38 -19.32 3.16
N LEU A 69 3.15 -19.41 1.85
CA LEU A 69 3.62 -20.53 1.03
C LEU A 69 5.15 -20.65 1.01
N LEU A 70 5.88 -19.56 1.25
CA LEU A 70 7.34 -19.52 1.38
C LEU A 70 7.83 -19.74 2.84
N GLY A 71 6.93 -20.15 3.74
CA GLY A 71 7.24 -20.35 5.16
C GLY A 71 7.57 -19.05 5.89
N LYS A 72 6.98 -17.94 5.46
CA LYS A 72 7.18 -16.60 6.03
C LYS A 72 5.86 -16.05 6.55
N LYS A 73 5.95 -15.10 7.48
CA LYS A 73 4.83 -14.32 7.99
C LYS A 73 4.98 -12.86 7.61
N VAL A 74 3.93 -12.29 7.04
CA VAL A 74 3.85 -10.86 6.76
C VAL A 74 3.08 -10.17 7.87
N GLY A 75 3.64 -9.09 8.40
CA GLY A 75 2.96 -8.19 9.32
C GLY A 75 3.03 -6.76 8.83
N PHE A 76 2.09 -5.94 9.26
CA PHE A 76 2.10 -4.50 9.03
C PHE A 76 2.22 -3.78 10.37
N ASP A 77 3.23 -2.92 10.49
CA ASP A 77 3.51 -2.19 11.71
C ASP A 77 4.08 -0.81 11.39
N SER A 78 3.42 0.24 11.88
CA SER A 78 3.81 1.64 11.66
C SER A 78 4.11 2.03 10.20
N GLY A 79 3.31 1.57 9.24
CA GLY A 79 3.53 1.87 7.82
C GLY A 79 4.56 0.98 7.13
N VAL A 80 5.15 0.02 7.85
CA VAL A 80 6.19 -0.87 7.34
C VAL A 80 5.64 -2.28 7.21
N ILE A 81 5.80 -2.86 6.02
CA ILE A 81 5.54 -4.29 5.78
C ILE A 81 6.78 -5.08 6.24
N LYS A 82 6.60 -5.95 7.24
CA LYS A 82 7.66 -6.79 7.80
C LYS A 82 7.42 -8.24 7.40
N ILE A 83 8.41 -8.86 6.77
CA ILE A 83 8.39 -10.28 6.40
C ILE A 83 9.37 -11.02 7.33
N LYS A 84 8.87 -11.99 8.08
CA LYS A 84 9.64 -12.78 9.06
C LYS A 84 9.59 -14.26 8.72
N LEU A 85 10.56 -15.03 9.19
CA LEU A 85 10.45 -16.49 9.20
C LEU A 85 9.28 -16.89 10.10
N LEU A 86 8.52 -17.91 9.70
CA LEU A 86 7.69 -18.63 10.66
C LEU A 86 8.66 -19.29 11.65
N GLU A 87 8.53 -18.98 12.94
CA GLU A 87 9.34 -19.64 13.96
C GLU A 87 9.12 -21.15 13.83
N GLU A 88 10.19 -21.90 13.60
CA GLU A 88 10.13 -23.36 13.61
C GLU A 88 9.63 -23.79 14.99
N ARG A 89 8.59 -24.61 15.01
CA ARG A 89 8.16 -25.35 16.20
C ARG A 89 9.27 -26.34 16.52
N VAL A 90 10.35 -25.88 17.17
CA VAL A 90 11.35 -26.77 17.79
C VAL A 90 10.55 -27.63 18.77
N HIS A 91 10.31 -28.89 18.37
CA HIS A 91 9.74 -29.89 19.24
C HIS A 91 10.65 -29.97 20.46
N GLN A 92 10.16 -29.53 21.61
CA GLN A 92 10.66 -30.01 22.89
C GLN A 92 10.39 -31.52 22.93
N VAL A 93 11.33 -32.31 22.43
CA VAL A 93 11.49 -33.67 22.91
C VAL A 93 12.33 -33.52 24.17
N HIS A 94 11.66 -33.39 25.32
CA HIS A 94 12.29 -33.54 26.61
C HIS A 94 12.60 -35.04 26.76
N LEU A 95 13.89 -35.39 26.74
CA LEU A 95 14.40 -36.69 27.18
C LEU A 95 14.37 -36.77 28.71
#